data_AF-Q97XE0-F1
#
_entry.id   AF-Q97XE0-F1
#
_cell.length_a   1.000
_cell.length_b   1.000
_cell.length_c   1.000
_cell.angle_alpha   90.00
_cell.angle_beta   90.00
_cell.angle_gamma   90.00
#
_symmetry.space_group_name_H-M   'P 1'
#
loop_
_entity.id
_entity.type
_entity.pdbx_description
1 polymer ?
#
loop_
_entity_poly.entity_id
_entity_poly.type
_entity_poly.pdbx_seq_one_letter_code
_entity_poly.pdbx_strand_id
1 'polypeptide(L)'
;MNGRFLLQGNVISFIASIIILYGLILLLENGIYFALSKTFLILITFVWILAIPSYLSYRRSGLRKQWILNYFAIPAIVITLIGMILAYMGNFLGIEVIVLGYIFEPIAGISIYLNTLSFSKIYSSLFFWGALLFTIGLPLYLTNLGIVAVIGDVIKIVGIVGLINIGRKTYLTKPN
;
A
#
# COMPACT_ATOMS: atom_id res chain seq x y z
N MET A 1 -4.26 15.52 -15.93
CA MET A 1 -3.55 14.68 -14.95
C MET A 1 -2.16 15.26 -14.74
N ASN A 2 -1.75 15.48 -13.49
CA ASN A 2 -0.42 15.99 -13.16
C ASN A 2 0.51 14.81 -12.83
N GLY A 3 1.40 14.50 -13.78
CA GLY A 3 2.30 13.35 -13.68
C GLY A 3 3.38 13.47 -12.61
N ARG A 4 3.74 14.69 -12.17
CA ARG A 4 4.71 14.89 -11.07
C ARG A 4 4.14 14.39 -9.75
N PHE A 5 2.87 14.70 -9.46
CA PHE A 5 2.19 14.18 -8.27
C PHE A 5 1.91 12.68 -8.37
N LEU A 6 1.58 12.14 -9.56
CA LEU A 6 1.48 10.69 -9.74
C LEU A 6 2.81 9.98 -9.41
N LEU A 7 3.92 10.51 -9.91
CA LEU A 7 5.25 9.97 -9.65
C LEU A 7 5.61 10.05 -8.16
N GLN A 8 5.33 11.19 -7.51
CA GLN A 8 5.57 11.36 -6.08
C GLN A 8 4.74 10.35 -5.26
N GLY A 9 3.46 10.16 -5.56
CA GLY A 9 2.62 9.14 -4.92
C GLY A 9 3.19 7.73 -5.08
N ASN A 10 3.64 7.38 -6.28
CA ASN A 10 4.29 6.09 -6.54
C ASN A 10 5.58 5.91 -5.73
N VAL A 11 6.42 6.94 -5.63
CA VAL A 11 7.67 6.90 -4.83
C VAL A 11 7.37 6.69 -3.35
N ILE A 12 6.40 7.41 -2.79
CA ILE A 12 6.01 7.23 -1.38
C ILE A 12 5.45 5.81 -1.16
N SER A 13 4.64 5.32 -2.11
CA SER A 13 4.07 3.98 -2.07
C SER A 13 5.16 2.89 -2.16
N PHE A 14 6.21 3.11 -2.95
CA PHE A 14 7.38 2.24 -2.99
C PHE A 14 8.09 2.17 -1.64
N ILE A 15 8.38 3.32 -1.02
CA ILE A 15 9.02 3.38 0.31
C ILE A 15 8.17 2.63 1.34
N ALA A 16 6.86 2.87 1.36
CA ALA A 16 5.93 2.16 2.24
C ALA A 16 5.97 0.64 1.99
N SER A 17 6.02 0.21 0.73
CA SER A 17 6.08 -1.22 0.37
C SER A 17 7.37 -1.88 0.86
N ILE A 18 8.53 -1.21 0.82
CA ILE A 18 9.77 -1.76 1.39
C ILE A 18 9.63 -1.99 2.91
N ILE A 19 9.01 -1.05 3.62
CA ILE A 19 8.77 -1.17 5.07
C ILE A 19 7.77 -2.30 5.37
N ILE A 20 6.71 -2.40 4.57
CA ILE A 20 5.72 -3.49 4.65
C ILE A 20 6.41 -4.84 4.44
N LEU A 21 7.19 -5.00 3.37
CA LEU A 21 7.92 -6.24 3.07
C LEU A 21 8.80 -6.68 4.25
N TYR A 22 9.55 -5.74 4.83
CA TYR A 22 10.36 -6.02 6.01
C TYR A 22 9.51 -6.47 7.20
N GLY A 23 8.41 -5.78 7.48
CA GLY A 23 7.46 -6.18 8.54
C GLY A 23 6.85 -7.56 8.29
N LEU A 24 6.51 -7.90 7.05
CA LEU A 24 5.94 -9.20 6.68
C LEU A 24 6.96 -10.34 6.88
N ILE A 25 8.22 -10.12 6.54
CA ILE A 25 9.31 -11.10 6.79
C ILE A 25 9.46 -11.33 8.29
N LEU A 26 9.51 -10.26 9.09
CA LEU A 26 9.58 -10.40 10.55
C LEU A 26 8.39 -11.16 11.13
N LEU A 27 7.17 -10.93 10.61
CA LEU A 27 5.99 -11.70 11.01
C LEU A 27 6.09 -13.18 10.63
N LEU A 28 6.70 -13.51 9.50
CA LEU A 28 6.90 -14.91 9.09
C LEU A 28 7.86 -15.63 10.04
N GLU A 29 8.93 -14.96 10.44
CA GLU A 29 9.96 -15.54 11.30
C GLU A 29 9.51 -15.66 12.76
N ASN A 30 8.74 -14.69 13.25
CA ASN A 30 8.39 -14.56 14.67
C ASN A 30 6.93 -14.94 14.99
N GLY A 31 6.12 -15.25 13.98
CA GLY A 31 4.70 -15.60 14.12
C GLY A 31 3.77 -14.39 14.31
N ILE A 32 2.46 -14.64 14.23
CA ILE A 32 1.45 -13.58 14.18
C ILE A 32 1.39 -12.69 15.44
N TYR A 33 1.69 -13.24 16.62
CA TYR A 33 1.71 -12.46 17.87
C TYR A 33 2.82 -11.40 17.89
N PHE A 34 3.84 -11.52 17.04
CA PHE A 34 4.85 -10.48 16.85
C PHE A 34 4.26 -9.17 16.32
N ALA A 35 3.06 -9.20 15.74
CA ALA A 35 2.34 -8.00 15.29
C ALA A 35 2.06 -6.99 16.43
N LEU A 36 2.02 -7.46 17.69
CA LEU A 36 1.86 -6.60 18.87
C LEU A 36 3.20 -6.15 19.47
N SER A 37 4.34 -6.58 18.92
CA SER A 37 5.65 -6.17 19.40
C SER A 37 5.90 -4.68 19.13
N LYS A 38 6.68 -4.04 20.01
CA LYS A 38 7.07 -2.63 19.83
C LYS A 38 7.74 -2.38 18.47
N THR A 39 8.57 -3.33 18.01
CA THR A 39 9.24 -3.25 16.70
C THR A 39 8.22 -3.20 15.57
N PHE A 40 7.25 -4.12 15.55
CA PHE A 40 6.24 -4.16 14.50
C PHE A 40 5.32 -2.93 14.54
N LEU A 41 4.90 -2.51 15.74
CA LEU A 41 4.07 -1.32 15.92
C LEU A 41 4.74 -0.03 15.41
N ILE A 42 6.07 0.08 15.57
CA ILE A 42 6.84 1.19 14.99
C ILE A 42 6.81 1.14 13.46
N LEU A 43 7.02 -0.04 12.85
CA LEU A 43 6.99 -0.21 11.41
C LEU A 43 5.64 0.20 10.81
N ILE A 44 4.52 -0.31 11.36
CA ILE A 44 3.18 0.04 10.88
C ILE A 44 2.87 1.52 11.07
N THR A 45 3.43 2.15 12.11
CA THR A 45 3.27 3.60 12.32
C THR A 45 3.92 4.40 11.22
N PHE A 46 5.13 4.04 10.79
CA PHE A 46 5.76 4.68 9.64
C PHE A 46 4.96 4.47 8.36
N VAL A 47 4.46 3.25 8.12
CA VAL A 47 3.60 2.97 6.96
C VAL A 47 2.33 3.82 6.99
N TRP A 48 1.66 3.91 8.13
CA TRP A 48 0.46 4.72 8.32
C TRP A 48 0.73 6.21 8.08
N ILE A 49 1.84 6.75 8.61
CA ILE A 49 2.25 8.13 8.36
C ILE A 49 2.46 8.38 6.86
N LEU A 50 3.08 7.44 6.13
CA LEU A 50 3.32 7.53 4.69
C LEU A 50 2.04 7.45 3.85
N ALA A 51 0.97 6.83 4.36
CA ALA A 51 -0.32 6.75 3.68
C ALA A 51 -0.92 8.15 3.42
N ILE A 52 -0.72 9.11 4.34
CA ILE A 52 -1.23 10.48 4.24
C ILE A 52 -0.61 11.24 3.05
N PRO A 53 0.71 11.46 2.96
CA PRO A 53 1.31 12.16 1.83
C PRO A 53 1.15 11.40 0.52
N SER A 54 1.11 10.05 0.55
CA SER A 54 0.78 9.24 -0.62
C SER A 54 -0.61 9.58 -1.17
N TYR A 55 -1.64 9.53 -0.31
CA TYR A 55 -3.02 9.90 -0.65
C TYR A 55 -3.11 11.32 -1.19
N LEU A 56 -2.52 12.31 -0.51
CA LEU A 56 -2.55 13.70 -0.94
C LEU A 56 -1.90 13.89 -2.32
N SER A 57 -0.80 13.18 -2.58
CA SER A 57 -0.13 13.22 -3.87
C SER A 57 -1.01 12.62 -4.98
N TYR A 58 -1.58 11.44 -4.77
CA TYR A 58 -2.51 10.85 -5.74
C TYR A 58 -3.75 11.71 -5.96
N ARG A 59 -4.32 12.30 -4.91
CA ARG A 59 -5.46 13.23 -5.01
C ARG A 59 -5.12 14.45 -5.86
N ARG A 60 -3.91 15.01 -5.72
CA ARG A 60 -3.44 16.17 -6.52
C ARG A 60 -3.09 15.82 -7.96
N SER A 61 -2.90 14.55 -8.27
CA SER A 61 -2.55 14.11 -9.64
C SER A 61 -3.74 14.17 -10.62
N GLY A 62 -4.97 14.30 -10.15
CA GLY A 62 -6.16 14.35 -11.01
C GLY A 62 -6.42 13.02 -11.71
N LEU A 63 -6.54 11.95 -10.91
CA LEU A 63 -6.74 10.58 -11.38
C LEU A 63 -8.11 10.40 -12.06
N ARG A 64 -8.20 9.57 -13.12
CA ARG A 64 -9.46 8.94 -13.55
C ARG A 64 -10.18 8.29 -12.37
N LYS A 65 -11.49 8.51 -12.30
CA LYS A 65 -12.37 8.03 -11.21
C LYS A 65 -11.80 8.35 -9.81
N GLN A 66 -11.26 9.56 -9.61
CA GLN A 66 -10.66 9.98 -8.33
C GLN A 66 -11.61 9.87 -7.13
N TRP A 67 -12.93 9.89 -7.36
CA TRP A 67 -13.90 9.66 -6.30
C TRP A 67 -13.70 8.32 -5.58
N ILE A 68 -13.21 7.27 -6.27
CA ILE A 68 -12.91 5.96 -5.65
C ILE A 68 -11.78 6.13 -4.63
N LEU A 69 -10.65 6.74 -5.03
CA LEU A 69 -9.55 7.07 -4.11
C LEU A 69 -10.06 7.86 -2.89
N ASN A 70 -10.82 8.94 -3.12
CA ASN A 70 -11.27 9.80 -2.03
C ASN A 70 -12.21 9.07 -1.05
N TYR A 71 -13.07 8.19 -1.56
CA TYR A 71 -14.05 7.48 -0.74
C TYR A 71 -13.43 6.32 0.04
N PHE A 72 -12.43 5.64 -0.51
CA PHE A 72 -11.86 4.43 0.12
C PHE A 72 -10.54 4.66 0.85
N ALA A 73 -9.72 5.63 0.43
CA ALA A 73 -8.45 5.91 1.13
C ALA A 73 -8.68 6.51 2.53
N ILE A 74 -9.69 7.39 2.69
CA ILE A 74 -9.97 8.01 3.99
C ILE A 74 -10.41 6.97 5.03
N PRO A 75 -11.42 6.11 4.75
CA PRO A 75 -11.75 5.01 5.65
C PRO A 75 -10.58 4.07 5.93
N ALA A 76 -9.75 3.72 4.93
CA ALA A 76 -8.56 2.90 5.14
C ALA A 76 -7.65 3.51 6.22
N ILE A 77 -7.32 4.79 6.10
CA ILE A 77 -6.46 5.53 7.04
C ILE A 77 -7.09 5.62 8.44
N VAL A 78 -8.40 5.88 8.53
CA VAL A 78 -9.10 6.01 9.81
C VAL A 78 -9.22 4.66 10.52
N ILE A 79 -9.60 3.62 9.80
CA ILE A 79 -9.76 2.27 10.37
C ILE A 79 -8.42 1.72 10.82
N THR A 80 -7.37 1.88 10.01
CA THR A 80 -6.01 1.49 10.41
C THR A 80 -5.53 2.26 11.64
N LEU A 81 -5.85 3.55 11.78
CA LEU A 81 -5.53 4.32 12.98
C LEU A 81 -6.23 3.74 14.23
N ILE A 82 -7.52 3.41 14.13
CA ILE A 82 -8.27 2.79 15.23
C ILE A 82 -7.63 1.45 15.62
N GLY A 83 -7.31 0.62 14.63
CA GLY A 83 -6.64 -0.67 14.86
C GLY A 83 -5.26 -0.50 15.50
N MET A 84 -4.49 0.51 15.08
CA MET A 84 -3.21 0.84 15.71
C MET A 84 -3.36 1.22 17.18
N ILE A 85 -4.34 2.09 17.53
CA ILE A 85 -4.60 2.46 18.92
C ILE A 85 -4.87 1.22 19.77
N LEU A 86 -5.72 0.31 19.29
CA LEU A 86 -6.02 -0.95 19.98
C LEU A 86 -4.78 -1.86 20.08
N ALA A 87 -3.96 -1.94 19.03
CA ALA A 87 -2.75 -2.75 19.01
C ALA A 87 -1.68 -2.21 19.99
N TYR A 88 -1.56 -0.89 20.12
CA TYR A 88 -0.70 -0.24 21.12
C TYR A 88 -1.15 -0.50 22.57
N MET A 89 -2.44 -0.81 22.77
CA MET A 89 -2.96 -1.28 24.06
C MET A 89 -2.74 -2.78 24.28
N GLY A 90 -2.06 -3.47 23.36
CA GLY A 90 -1.81 -4.92 23.39
C GLY A 90 -3.01 -5.76 22.97
N ASN A 91 -4.06 -5.17 22.40
CA ASN A 91 -5.25 -5.91 21.97
C ASN A 91 -5.07 -6.44 20.53
N PHE A 92 -5.14 -7.76 20.38
CA PHE A 92 -5.02 -8.43 19.07
C PHE A 92 -6.14 -8.03 18.09
N LEU A 93 -7.32 -7.64 18.58
CA LEU A 93 -8.39 -7.04 17.76
C LEU A 93 -7.87 -5.83 16.97
N GLY A 94 -6.88 -5.11 17.49
CA GLY A 94 -6.25 -4.02 16.76
C GLY A 94 -5.59 -4.46 15.46
N ILE A 95 -4.96 -5.64 15.44
CA ILE A 95 -4.36 -6.23 14.24
C ILE A 95 -5.44 -6.61 13.22
N GLU A 96 -6.53 -7.22 13.68
CA GLU A 96 -7.68 -7.57 12.83
C GLU A 96 -8.29 -6.31 12.18
N VAL A 97 -8.46 -5.25 12.96
CA VAL A 97 -8.97 -3.95 12.48
C VAL A 97 -8.01 -3.31 11.48
N ILE A 98 -6.69 -3.41 11.68
CA ILE A 98 -5.70 -2.96 10.69
C ILE A 98 -5.88 -3.73 9.37
N VAL A 99 -6.00 -5.06 9.42
CA VAL A 99 -6.23 -5.87 8.22
C VAL A 99 -7.53 -5.48 7.51
N LEU A 100 -8.60 -5.21 8.25
CA LEU A 100 -9.86 -4.68 7.67
C LEU A 100 -9.64 -3.35 6.95
N GLY A 101 -8.81 -2.45 7.50
CA GLY A 101 -8.43 -1.21 6.82
C GLY A 101 -7.70 -1.45 5.50
N TYR A 102 -6.80 -2.43 5.45
CA TYR A 102 -6.06 -2.80 4.24
C TYR A 102 -6.94 -3.35 3.10
N ILE A 103 -8.18 -3.81 3.38
CA ILE A 103 -9.14 -4.24 2.34
C ILE A 103 -9.53 -3.06 1.43
N PHE A 104 -9.55 -1.84 1.95
CA PHE A 104 -9.90 -0.66 1.18
C PHE A 104 -8.77 -0.15 0.27
N GLU A 105 -7.52 -0.53 0.54
CA GLU A 105 -6.36 -0.10 -0.27
C GLU A 105 -6.44 -0.53 -1.74
N PRO A 106 -6.67 -1.82 -2.10
CA PRO A 106 -6.78 -2.20 -3.50
C PRO A 106 -7.95 -1.51 -4.19
N ILE A 107 -9.05 -1.22 -3.48
CA ILE A 107 -10.19 -0.49 -4.02
C ILE A 107 -9.79 0.95 -4.34
N ALA A 108 -9.12 1.65 -3.41
CA ALA A 108 -8.55 2.98 -3.65
C ALA A 108 -7.53 2.96 -4.80
N GLY A 109 -6.78 1.86 -4.92
CA GLY A 109 -5.81 1.59 -5.99
C GLY A 109 -6.42 1.47 -7.39
N ILE A 110 -7.74 1.24 -7.54
CA ILE A 110 -8.41 1.18 -8.85
C ILE A 110 -8.20 2.48 -9.62
N SER A 111 -8.29 3.65 -8.97
CA SER A 111 -8.03 4.94 -9.64
C SER A 111 -6.61 4.99 -10.18
N ILE A 112 -5.62 4.53 -9.41
CA ILE A 112 -4.20 4.52 -9.83
C ILE A 112 -4.01 3.55 -11.00
N TYR A 113 -4.58 2.35 -10.89
CA TYR A 113 -4.55 1.32 -11.94
C TYR A 113 -5.12 1.84 -13.27
N LEU A 114 -6.32 2.42 -13.26
CA LEU A 114 -6.97 2.93 -14.48
C LEU A 114 -6.18 4.03 -15.18
N ASN A 115 -5.44 4.85 -14.44
CA ASN A 115 -4.57 5.86 -15.04
C ASN A 115 -3.28 5.25 -15.57
N THR A 116 -2.64 4.43 -14.77
CA THR A 116 -1.34 3.84 -15.12
C THR A 116 -1.46 2.86 -16.29
N LEU A 117 -2.62 2.20 -16.46
CA LEU A 117 -2.94 1.34 -17.60
C LEU A 117 -2.75 2.03 -18.96
N SER A 118 -2.92 3.35 -19.03
CA SER A 118 -2.72 4.11 -20.25
C SER A 118 -1.25 4.27 -20.65
N PHE A 119 -0.31 4.01 -19.72
CA PHE A 119 1.14 4.14 -19.95
C PHE A 119 1.88 2.80 -19.87
N SER A 120 1.42 1.83 -19.07
CA SER A 120 1.99 0.48 -19.03
C SER A 120 1.01 -0.55 -18.50
N LYS A 121 0.50 -1.43 -19.38
CA LYS A 121 -0.39 -2.52 -18.97
C LYS A 121 0.29 -3.47 -17.98
N ILE A 122 1.51 -3.90 -18.29
CA ILE A 122 2.26 -4.89 -17.50
C ILE A 122 2.50 -4.38 -16.08
N TYR A 123 3.13 -3.21 -15.91
CA TYR A 123 3.47 -2.71 -14.58
C TYR A 123 2.25 -2.27 -13.78
N SER A 124 1.20 -1.75 -14.44
CA SER A 124 -0.08 -1.50 -13.79
C SER A 124 -0.74 -2.77 -13.26
N SER A 125 -0.74 -3.84 -14.05
CA SER A 125 -1.29 -5.13 -13.62
C SER A 125 -0.47 -5.74 -12.47
N LEU A 126 0.86 -5.72 -12.53
CA LEU A 126 1.71 -6.18 -11.43
C LEU A 126 1.45 -5.39 -10.15
N PHE A 127 1.38 -4.06 -10.23
CA PHE A 127 1.05 -3.21 -9.09
C PHE A 127 -0.31 -3.57 -8.48
N PHE A 128 -1.36 -3.64 -9.29
CA PHE A 128 -2.72 -3.84 -8.81
C PHE A 128 -2.96 -5.26 -8.29
N TRP A 129 -2.60 -6.29 -9.05
CA TRP A 129 -2.79 -7.67 -8.64
C TRP A 129 -1.85 -8.08 -7.52
N GLY A 130 -0.63 -7.53 -7.49
CA GLY A 130 0.27 -7.68 -6.34
C GLY A 130 -0.34 -7.11 -5.07
N ALA A 131 -0.93 -5.91 -5.13
CA ALA A 131 -1.64 -5.31 -3.99
C ALA A 131 -2.83 -6.17 -3.53
N LEU A 132 -3.63 -6.69 -4.47
CA LEU A 132 -4.74 -7.57 -4.12
C LEU A 132 -4.26 -8.88 -3.45
N LEU A 133 -3.21 -9.50 -4.00
CA LEU A 133 -2.63 -10.73 -3.45
C LEU A 133 -2.05 -10.48 -2.05
N PHE A 134 -1.38 -9.34 -1.86
CA PHE A 134 -0.90 -8.89 -0.55
C PHE A 134 -2.05 -8.82 0.46
N THR A 135 -3.12 -8.09 0.13
CA THR A 135 -4.28 -7.89 1.02
C THR A 135 -4.97 -9.21 1.37
N ILE A 136 -5.20 -10.09 0.40
CA ILE A 136 -5.80 -11.42 0.64
C ILE A 136 -4.84 -12.32 1.43
N GLY A 137 -3.53 -12.14 1.27
CA GLY A 137 -2.51 -12.88 2.00
C GLY A 137 -2.41 -12.50 3.48
N LEU A 138 -2.81 -11.30 3.89
CA LEU A 138 -2.68 -10.85 5.28
C LEU A 138 -3.42 -11.77 6.29
N PRO A 139 -4.71 -12.13 6.10
CA PRO A 139 -5.38 -13.10 6.96
C PRO A 139 -4.73 -14.49 6.99
N LEU A 140 -3.98 -14.87 5.95
CA LEU A 140 -3.38 -16.20 5.83
C LEU A 140 -2.21 -16.42 6.79
N TYR A 141 -1.72 -15.39 7.48
CA TYR A 141 -0.82 -15.58 8.62
C TYR A 141 -1.45 -16.39 9.76
N LEU A 142 -2.79 -16.41 9.88
CA LEU A 142 -3.49 -17.23 10.87
C LEU A 142 -3.39 -18.74 10.58
N THR A 143 -3.11 -19.11 9.32
CA THR A 143 -3.02 -20.50 8.86
C THR A 143 -1.61 -20.86 8.37
N ASN A 144 -0.58 -20.11 8.78
CA ASN A 144 0.82 -20.28 8.39
C ASN A 144 1.10 -20.15 6.88
N LEU A 145 0.22 -19.46 6.14
CA LEU A 145 0.37 -19.17 4.71
C LEU A 145 0.69 -17.68 4.46
N GLY A 146 1.29 -16.99 5.43
CA GLY A 146 1.67 -15.58 5.34
C GLY A 146 2.63 -15.25 4.19
N ILE A 147 3.32 -16.26 3.64
CA ILE A 147 4.21 -16.11 2.47
C ILE A 147 3.46 -15.55 1.25
N VAL A 148 2.15 -15.78 1.15
CA VAL A 148 1.30 -15.21 0.09
C VAL A 148 1.30 -13.68 0.14
N ALA A 149 1.24 -13.09 1.33
CA ALA A 149 1.29 -11.64 1.49
C ALA A 149 2.63 -11.07 1.03
N VAL A 150 3.73 -11.75 1.39
CA VAL A 150 5.10 -11.39 0.98
C VAL A 150 5.24 -11.42 -0.54
N ILE A 151 4.80 -12.50 -1.19
CA ILE A 151 4.84 -12.62 -2.66
C ILE A 151 4.02 -11.50 -3.31
N GLY A 152 2.82 -11.22 -2.79
CA GLY A 152 1.98 -10.12 -3.26
C GLY A 152 2.69 -8.77 -3.18
N ASP A 153 3.35 -8.48 -2.05
CA ASP A 153 4.06 -7.22 -1.86
C ASP A 153 5.29 -7.09 -2.77
N VAL A 154 6.04 -8.18 -2.99
CA VAL A 154 7.14 -8.23 -3.96
C VAL A 154 6.66 -7.95 -5.39
N ILE A 155 5.58 -8.60 -5.83
CA ILE A 155 4.99 -8.36 -7.16
C ILE A 155 4.54 -6.89 -7.29
N LYS A 156 3.90 -6.36 -6.24
CA LYS A 156 3.49 -4.95 -6.18
C LYS A 156 4.69 -4.02 -6.32
N ILE A 157 5.78 -4.28 -5.59
CA ILE A 157 7.04 -3.50 -5.67
C ILE A 157 7.58 -3.48 -7.10
N VAL A 158 7.67 -4.63 -7.77
CA VAL A 158 8.13 -4.71 -9.17
C VAL A 158 7.24 -3.83 -10.07
N GLY A 159 5.93 -3.88 -9.88
CA GLY A 159 4.97 -3.01 -10.56
C GLY A 159 5.26 -1.51 -10.33
N ILE A 160 5.39 -1.08 -9.07
CA ILE A 160 5.64 0.32 -8.72
C ILE A 160 6.98 0.81 -9.29
N VAL A 161 8.05 0.02 -9.19
CA VAL A 161 9.37 0.37 -9.74
C VAL A 161 9.29 0.61 -11.25
N GLY A 162 8.62 -0.28 -11.98
CA GLY A 162 8.39 -0.09 -13.41
C GLY A 162 7.61 1.19 -13.73
N LEU A 163 6.54 1.46 -12.98
CA LEU A 163 5.74 2.68 -13.13
C LEU A 163 6.52 3.96 -12.80
N ILE A 164 7.40 3.94 -11.80
CA ILE A 164 8.29 5.06 -11.47
C ILE A 164 9.26 5.33 -12.62
N ASN A 165 9.90 4.29 -13.15
CA ASN A 165 10.87 4.42 -14.22
C ASN A 165 10.25 5.00 -15.50
N ILE A 166 9.06 4.53 -15.87
CA ILE A 166 8.30 5.10 -17.00
C ILE A 166 7.85 6.53 -16.68
N GLY A 167 7.28 6.76 -15.49
CA GLY A 167 6.80 8.08 -15.07
C GLY A 167 7.90 9.15 -15.09
N ARG A 168 9.12 8.82 -14.64
CA ARG A 168 10.29 9.71 -14.74
C ARG A 168 10.57 10.09 -16.19
N LYS A 169 10.62 9.10 -17.09
CA LYS A 169 10.87 9.32 -18.53
C LYS A 169 9.77 10.11 -19.22
N THR A 170 8.54 10.09 -18.72
CA THR A 170 7.39 10.77 -19.36
C THR A 170 7.15 12.18 -18.82
N TYR A 171 7.31 12.40 -17.51
CA TYR A 171 6.87 13.63 -16.84
C TYR A 171 8.00 14.59 -16.45
N LEU A 172 9.25 14.13 -16.45
CA LEU A 172 10.41 14.96 -16.13
C LEU A 172 11.24 15.36 -17.37
N THR A 173 10.96 14.77 -18.54
CA THR A 173 11.74 14.97 -19.78
C THR A 173 11.11 15.95 -20.76
N LYS A 174 9.84 16.33 -20.58
CA LYS A 174 9.21 17.38 -21.40
C LYS A 174 9.36 18.73 -20.70
N PRO A 175 10.04 19.73 -21.29
CA PRO A 175 9.99 21.09 -20.80
C PRO A 175 8.56 21.61 -20.90
N ASN A 176 8.11 22.30 -19.85
CA ASN A 176 6.83 23.03 -19.86
C ASN A 176 6.88 24.19 -20.85
#